data_AF-A0A552UUP6-F1
#
_entry.id   AF-A0A552UUP6-F1
#
_cell.length_a   1.000
_cell.length_b   1.000
_cell.length_c   1.000
_cell.angle_alpha   90.00
_cell.angle_beta   90.00
_cell.angle_gamma   90.00
#
_symmetry.space_group_name_H-M   'P 1'
#
loop_
_entity.id
_entity.type
_entity.pdbx_description
1 polymer ?
#
loop_
_entity_poly.entity_id
_entity_poly.type
_entity_poly.pdbx_seq_one_letter_code
_entity_poly.pdbx_strand_id
1 'polypeptide(L)'
;MQSQLKEKLWAYIVHNNPDLMITLQEDYSVTKYLEEKISNILPMAEAFLAEGKPQYAIEELCLNAMTEGLKPSKFLYIRSVIEEEFPDDFERLKENGVLTHEVVNLIAVCKEVFEAFDFKEENQDNRHLRYAVIAQVHDYLLSSQ
;
A
#
# COMPACT_ATOMS: atom_id res chain seq x y z
N MET A 1 2.15 5.16 23.42
CA MET A 1 2.99 4.45 22.44
C MET A 1 2.25 3.35 21.69
N GLN A 2 1.86 2.22 22.29
CA GLN A 2 1.20 1.13 21.53
C GLN A 2 -0.05 1.60 20.74
N SER A 3 -0.96 2.34 21.37
CA SER A 3 -2.15 2.87 20.69
C SER A 3 -1.78 3.82 19.54
N GLN A 4 -0.79 4.69 19.74
CA GLN A 4 -0.30 5.60 18.69
C GLN A 4 0.33 4.84 17.51
N LEU A 5 1.08 3.77 17.79
CA LEU A 5 1.65 2.91 16.75
C LEU A 5 0.55 2.17 15.96
N LYS A 6 -0.51 1.69 16.63
CA LYS A 6 -1.67 1.08 15.97
C LYS A 6 -2.36 2.09 15.05
N GLU A 7 -2.62 3.30 15.54
CA GLU A 7 -3.25 4.38 14.76
C GLU A 7 -2.40 4.76 13.54
N LYS A 8 -1.08 4.94 13.73
CA LYS A 8 -0.15 5.24 12.64
C LYS A 8 -0.05 4.12 11.61
N LEU A 9 0.01 2.86 12.06
CA LEU A 9 0.03 1.71 11.17
C LEU A 9 -1.28 1.60 10.37
N TRP A 10 -2.42 1.77 11.02
CA TRP A 10 -3.71 1.74 10.34
C TRP A 10 -3.84 2.87 9.31
N ALA A 11 -3.49 4.10 9.68
CA ALA A 11 -3.47 5.23 8.75
C ALA A 11 -2.55 4.98 7.56
N TYR A 12 -1.36 4.40 7.79
CA TYR A 12 -0.46 4.01 6.71
C TYR A 12 -1.12 3.01 5.75
N ILE A 13 -1.75 1.95 6.27
CA ILE A 13 -2.41 0.93 5.45
C ILE A 13 -3.56 1.54 4.64
N VAL A 14 -4.42 2.34 5.27
CA VAL A 14 -5.55 3.02 4.60
C VAL A 14 -5.09 3.87 3.42
N HIS A 15 -3.93 4.53 3.51
CA HIS A 15 -3.45 5.40 2.43
C HIS A 15 -2.57 4.69 1.39
N ASN A 16 -1.80 3.69 1.81
CA ASN A 16 -0.78 3.09 0.96
C ASN A 16 -1.18 1.71 0.45
N ASN A 17 -1.99 0.94 1.19
CA ASN A 17 -2.39 -0.42 0.84
C ASN A 17 -3.89 -0.63 1.09
N PRO A 18 -4.79 0.12 0.40
CA PRO A 18 -6.23 -0.02 0.57
C PRO A 18 -6.74 -1.43 0.23
N ASP A 19 -6.07 -2.15 -0.66
CA ASP A 19 -6.32 -3.56 -0.95
C ASP A 19 -6.21 -4.41 0.33
N LEU A 20 -5.12 -4.28 1.08
CA LEU A 20 -4.96 -4.93 2.38
C LEU A 20 -6.00 -4.45 3.38
N MET A 21 -6.30 -3.15 3.40
CA MET A 21 -7.33 -2.59 4.29
C MET A 21 -8.69 -3.27 4.07
N ILE A 22 -9.12 -3.42 2.81
CA ILE A 22 -10.40 -4.04 2.45
C ILE A 22 -10.40 -5.50 2.92
N THR A 23 -9.37 -6.29 2.59
CA THR A 23 -9.28 -7.69 3.01
C THR A 23 -9.35 -7.84 4.53
N LEU A 24 -8.62 -7.01 5.28
CA LEU A 24 -8.65 -7.07 6.75
C LEU A 24 -10.03 -6.74 7.33
N GLN A 25 -10.77 -5.83 6.71
CA GLN A 25 -12.13 -5.48 7.13
C GLN A 25 -13.13 -6.58 6.80
N GLU A 26 -13.07 -7.16 5.61
CA GLU A 26 -13.92 -8.27 5.18
C GLU A 26 -13.71 -9.52 6.05
N ASP A 27 -12.47 -9.79 6.42
CA ASP A 27 -12.10 -10.92 7.28
C ASP A 27 -12.32 -10.66 8.79
N TYR A 28 -12.82 -9.47 9.17
CA TYR A 28 -12.94 -9.02 10.56
C TYR A 28 -11.61 -9.17 11.36
N SER A 29 -10.48 -8.99 10.70
CA SER A 29 -9.14 -9.33 11.22
C SER A 29 -8.28 -8.09 11.54
N VAL A 30 -8.78 -6.87 11.34
CA VAL A 30 -8.07 -5.60 11.60
C VAL A 30 -7.39 -5.58 12.98
N THR A 31 -8.15 -5.83 14.05
CA THR A 31 -7.61 -5.79 15.43
C THR A 31 -6.48 -6.78 15.62
N LYS A 32 -6.68 -8.01 15.15
CA LYS A 32 -5.70 -9.10 15.27
C LYS A 32 -4.41 -8.75 14.52
N TYR A 33 -4.52 -8.30 13.28
CA TYR A 33 -3.36 -7.91 12.46
C TYR A 33 -2.55 -6.79 13.11
N LEU A 34 -3.23 -5.75 13.61
CA LEU A 34 -2.56 -4.64 14.29
C LEU A 34 -1.89 -5.10 15.59
N GLU A 35 -2.53 -5.98 16.36
CA GLU A 35 -1.94 -6.52 17.59
C GLU A 35 -0.70 -7.36 17.34
N GLU A 36 -0.73 -8.23 16.33
CA GLU A 36 0.42 -9.05 15.94
C GLU A 36 1.59 -8.18 15.48
N LYS A 37 1.35 -7.18 14.62
CA LYS A 37 2.39 -6.23 14.16
C LYS A 37 3.01 -5.46 15.32
N ILE A 38 2.20 -5.01 16.27
CA ILE A 38 2.69 -4.28 17.45
C ILE A 38 3.48 -5.20 18.38
N SER A 39 2.95 -6.39 18.67
CA SER A 39 3.64 -7.37 19.53
C SER A 39 5.05 -7.67 19.02
N ASN A 40 5.18 -7.84 17.69
CA ASN A 40 6.47 -8.11 17.05
C ASN A 40 7.45 -6.93 17.11
N ILE A 41 6.97 -5.68 17.17
CA ILE A 41 7.83 -4.48 17.18
C ILE A 41 8.16 -3.97 18.59
N LEU A 42 7.42 -4.40 19.61
CA LEU A 42 7.59 -3.94 20.99
C LEU A 42 9.02 -4.09 21.53
N PRO A 43 9.73 -5.23 21.33
CA PRO A 43 11.11 -5.36 21.79
C PRO A 43 12.05 -4.28 21.21
N MET A 44 11.84 -3.88 19.96
CA MET A 44 12.61 -2.82 19.30
C MET A 44 12.28 -1.44 19.90
N ALA A 45 11.02 -1.17 20.17
CA ALA A 45 10.59 0.08 20.80
C ALA A 45 11.19 0.23 22.21
N GLU A 46 11.18 -0.85 23.01
CA GLU A 46 11.75 -0.89 24.36
C GLU A 46 13.27 -0.69 24.36
N ALA A 47 13.98 -1.32 23.42
CA ALA A 47 15.42 -1.11 23.25
C ALA A 47 15.75 0.37 22.98
N PHE A 48 15.00 1.03 22.10
CA PHE A 48 15.22 2.44 21.81
C PHE A 48 14.82 3.39 22.93
N LEU A 49 13.80 3.04 23.72
CA LEU A 49 13.47 3.76 24.95
C LEU A 49 14.62 3.69 25.96
N ALA A 50 15.21 2.51 26.13
CA ALA A 50 16.36 2.32 27.03
C ALA A 50 17.62 3.09 26.57
N GLU A 51 17.78 3.28 25.26
CA GLU A 51 18.82 4.13 24.67
C GLU A 51 18.55 5.64 24.79
N GLY A 52 17.40 6.04 25.35
CA GLY A 52 17.03 7.44 25.53
C GLY A 52 16.61 8.15 24.24
N LYS A 53 16.20 7.41 23.19
CA LYS A 53 15.72 8.02 21.95
C LYS A 53 14.40 8.79 22.21
N PRO A 54 14.20 9.95 21.55
CA PRO A 54 12.93 10.66 21.63
C PRO A 54 11.76 9.82 21.10
N GLN A 55 10.59 9.92 21.75
CA GLN A 55 9.42 9.10 21.41
C GLN A 55 9.02 9.21 19.92
N TYR A 56 9.03 10.41 19.33
CA TYR A 56 8.65 10.59 17.93
C TYR A 56 9.58 9.79 16.98
N ALA A 57 10.87 9.72 17.29
CA ALA A 57 11.86 8.99 16.50
C ALA A 57 11.68 7.48 16.63
N ILE A 58 11.34 7.01 17.85
CA ILE A 58 11.00 5.60 18.08
C ILE A 58 9.76 5.22 17.27
N GLU A 59 8.72 6.05 17.31
CA GLU A 59 7.48 5.80 16.58
C GLU A 59 7.70 5.71 15.07
N GLU A 60 8.54 6.58 14.51
CA GLU A 60 8.90 6.55 13.09
C GLU A 60 9.70 5.29 12.73
N LEU A 61 10.71 4.91 13.52
CA LEU A 61 11.50 3.70 13.30
C LEU A 61 10.65 2.43 13.37
N CYS A 62 9.76 2.33 14.37
CA CYS A 62 8.85 1.22 14.51
C CYS A 62 7.84 1.17 13.34
N LEU A 63 7.31 2.31 12.90
CA LEU A 63 6.41 2.36 11.75
C LEU A 63 7.10 1.89 10.47
N ASN A 64 8.32 2.34 10.22
CA ASN A 64 9.12 1.91 9.07
C ASN A 64 9.34 0.39 9.07
N ALA A 65 9.73 -0.18 10.21
CA ALA A 65 9.92 -1.63 10.34
C ALA A 65 8.61 -2.42 10.17
N MET A 66 7.48 -1.95 10.72
CA MET A 66 6.19 -2.64 10.57
C MET A 66 5.67 -2.65 9.12
N THR A 67 6.05 -1.65 8.34
CA THR A 67 5.56 -1.40 6.97
C THR A 67 6.54 -1.81 5.88
N GLU A 68 7.72 -2.33 6.23
CA GLU A 68 8.75 -2.76 5.27
C GLU A 68 8.20 -3.78 4.25
N GLY A 69 7.51 -4.82 4.72
CA GLY A 69 6.89 -5.82 3.84
C GLY A 69 5.65 -5.32 3.07
N LEU A 70 5.27 -4.05 3.22
CA LEU A 70 4.18 -3.41 2.46
C LEU A 70 4.72 -2.47 1.37
N LYS A 71 6.04 -2.45 1.16
CA LYS A 71 6.71 -1.60 0.17
C LYS A 71 7.36 -2.46 -0.91
N PRO A 72 7.35 -2.01 -2.18
CA PRO A 72 6.58 -0.88 -2.69
C PRO A 72 5.08 -1.22 -2.78
N SER A 73 4.23 -0.20 -2.73
CA SER A 73 2.79 -0.39 -2.82
C SER A 73 2.35 -0.55 -4.29
N LYS A 74 1.73 -1.69 -4.60
CA LYS A 74 1.07 -1.92 -5.91
C LYS A 74 -0.07 -0.92 -6.15
N PHE A 75 -0.81 -0.59 -5.10
CA PHE A 75 -1.89 0.40 -5.17
C PHE A 75 -1.37 1.77 -5.60
N LEU A 76 -0.34 2.28 -4.92
CA LEU A 76 0.24 3.59 -5.26
C LEU A 76 0.89 3.57 -6.64
N TYR A 77 1.53 2.46 -7.00
CA TYR A 77 2.10 2.29 -8.33
C TYR A 77 1.05 2.40 -9.43
N ILE A 78 -0.01 1.59 -9.38
CA ILE A 78 -1.08 1.64 -10.38
C ILE A 78 -1.75 3.00 -10.39
N ARG A 79 -2.04 3.58 -9.21
CA ARG A 79 -2.61 4.91 -9.12
C ARG A 79 -1.74 5.95 -9.84
N SER A 80 -0.42 5.91 -9.67
CA SER A 80 0.50 6.81 -10.37
C SER A 80 0.49 6.59 -11.89
N VAL A 81 0.37 5.34 -12.36
CA VAL A 81 0.23 5.03 -13.78
C VAL A 81 -1.06 5.63 -14.35
N ILE A 82 -2.19 5.51 -13.64
CA ILE A 82 -3.46 6.11 -14.09
C ILE A 82 -3.34 7.64 -14.11
N GLU A 83 -2.79 8.25 -13.06
CA GLU A 83 -2.63 9.70 -12.95
C GLU A 83 -1.74 10.29 -14.06
N GLU A 84 -0.65 9.60 -14.42
CA GLU A 84 0.33 10.09 -15.38
C GLU A 84 -0.01 9.77 -16.83
N GLU A 85 -0.56 8.58 -17.10
CA GLU A 85 -0.78 8.07 -18.46
C GLU A 85 -2.25 8.16 -18.92
N PHE A 86 -3.19 8.25 -17.97
CA PHE A 86 -4.64 8.29 -18.22
C PHE A 86 -5.34 9.41 -17.42
N PRO A 87 -4.89 10.68 -17.55
CA PRO A 87 -5.35 11.77 -16.67
C PRO A 87 -6.85 12.04 -16.74
N ASP A 88 -7.48 11.87 -17.91
CA ASP A 88 -8.93 12.05 -18.07
C ASP A 88 -9.72 10.96 -17.33
N ASP A 89 -9.27 9.70 -17.40
CA ASP A 89 -9.84 8.60 -16.63
C ASP A 89 -9.58 8.79 -15.13
N PHE A 90 -8.39 9.25 -14.75
CA PHE A 90 -8.05 9.53 -13.35
C PHE A 90 -9.04 10.52 -12.72
N GLU A 91 -9.24 11.69 -13.36
CA GLU A 91 -10.17 12.69 -12.85
C GLU A 91 -11.62 12.18 -12.87
N ARG A 92 -12.05 11.45 -13.92
CA ARG A 92 -13.38 10.84 -13.96
C ARG A 92 -13.61 9.89 -12.78
N LEU A 93 -12.68 8.97 -12.52
CA LEU A 93 -12.78 7.99 -11.43
C LEU A 93 -12.77 8.66 -10.05
N LYS A 94 -12.00 9.74 -9.91
CA LYS A 94 -11.90 10.54 -8.69
C LYS A 94 -13.17 11.33 -8.43
N GLU A 95 -13.71 12.03 -9.43
CA GLU A 95 -14.97 12.78 -9.32
C GLU A 95 -16.16 11.87 -9.00
N ASN A 96 -16.15 10.66 -9.55
CA ASN A 96 -17.16 9.64 -9.26
C ASN A 96 -16.95 8.94 -7.91
N GLY A 97 -15.85 9.20 -7.20
CA GLY A 97 -15.55 8.61 -5.90
C GLY A 97 -15.20 7.11 -5.94
N VAL A 98 -14.84 6.57 -7.10
CA VAL A 98 -14.57 5.13 -7.31
C VAL A 98 -13.09 4.81 -7.51
N LEU A 99 -12.20 5.81 -7.63
CA LEU A 99 -10.78 5.62 -7.91
C LEU A 99 -10.11 4.54 -7.04
N THR A 100 -10.30 4.58 -5.72
CA THR A 100 -9.70 3.59 -4.82
C THR A 100 -10.15 2.17 -5.14
N HIS A 101 -11.44 1.96 -5.40
CA HIS A 101 -12.00 0.65 -5.73
C HIS A 101 -11.46 0.14 -7.07
N GLU A 102 -11.43 1.01 -8.09
CA GLU A 102 -10.93 0.65 -9.41
C GLU A 102 -9.43 0.31 -9.40
N VAL A 103 -8.63 1.05 -8.64
CA VAL A 103 -7.20 0.71 -8.46
C VAL A 103 -7.05 -0.65 -7.76
N VAL A 104 -7.87 -0.96 -6.75
CA VAL A 104 -7.85 -2.28 -6.08
C VAL A 104 -8.20 -3.40 -7.07
N ASN A 105 -9.20 -3.21 -7.93
CA ASN A 105 -9.52 -4.18 -8.98
C ASN A 105 -8.36 -4.36 -9.96
N LEU A 106 -7.72 -3.26 -10.35
CA LEU A 106 -6.55 -3.28 -11.23
C LEU A 106 -5.35 -4.02 -10.63
N ILE A 107 -5.20 -4.08 -9.30
CA ILE A 107 -4.16 -4.91 -8.67
C ILE A 107 -4.39 -6.39 -9.00
N ALA A 108 -5.65 -6.85 -9.00
CA ALA A 108 -5.99 -8.22 -9.37
C ALA A 108 -5.74 -8.48 -10.86
N VAL A 109 -6.10 -7.53 -11.73
CA VAL A 109 -5.84 -7.61 -13.18
C VAL A 109 -4.34 -7.66 -13.48
N CYS A 110 -3.54 -6.82 -12.81
CA CYS A 110 -2.10 -6.74 -13.00
C CYS A 110 -1.31 -7.81 -12.23
N LYS A 111 -1.97 -8.76 -11.57
CA LYS A 111 -1.32 -9.75 -10.70
C LYS A 111 -0.21 -10.51 -11.40
N GLU A 112 -0.50 -11.06 -12.59
CA GLU A 112 0.48 -11.85 -13.36
C GLU A 112 1.68 -11.00 -13.80
N VAL A 113 1.45 -9.71 -14.12
CA VAL A 113 2.52 -8.78 -14.47
C VAL A 113 3.43 -8.54 -13.26
N PHE A 114 2.86 -8.23 -12.09
CA PHE A 114 3.67 -8.03 -10.89
C PHE A 114 4.46 -9.28 -10.47
N GLU A 115 3.87 -10.47 -10.63
CA GLU A 115 4.54 -11.74 -10.36
C GLU A 115 5.67 -12.02 -11.37
N ALA A 116 5.44 -11.79 -12.66
CA ALA A 116 6.44 -12.00 -13.71
C ALA A 116 7.67 -11.09 -13.58
N PHE A 117 7.48 -9.88 -13.05
CA PHE A 117 8.56 -8.92 -12.82
C PHE A 117 9.16 -9.00 -11.41
N ASP A 118 8.62 -9.83 -10.51
CA ASP A 118 9.01 -9.86 -9.09
C ASP A 118 8.96 -8.46 -8.46
N PHE A 119 7.81 -7.80 -8.51
CA PHE A 119 7.66 -6.37 -8.16
C PHE A 119 8.16 -6.03 -6.75
N LYS A 120 9.17 -5.16 -6.68
CA LYS A 120 9.88 -4.72 -5.47
C LYS A 120 10.57 -3.37 -5.68
N GLU A 121 11.13 -2.80 -4.61
CA GLU A 121 11.68 -1.44 -4.65
C GLU A 121 12.78 -1.28 -5.71
N GLU A 122 13.58 -2.32 -5.93
CA GLU A 122 14.71 -2.29 -6.87
C GLU A 122 14.28 -2.26 -8.34
N ASN A 123 13.05 -2.66 -8.67
CA ASN A 123 12.58 -2.78 -10.05
C ASN A 123 11.28 -2.02 -10.36
N GLN A 124 10.74 -1.25 -9.41
CA GLN A 124 9.53 -0.45 -9.64
C GLN A 124 9.69 0.55 -10.81
N ASP A 125 10.91 1.07 -11.04
CA ASP A 125 11.23 1.99 -12.15
C ASP A 125 11.52 1.27 -13.48
N ASN A 126 11.33 -0.05 -13.54
CA ASN A 126 11.54 -0.81 -14.78
C ASN A 126 10.52 -0.39 -15.84
N ARG A 127 11.01 0.12 -16.98
CA ARG A 127 10.17 0.58 -18.10
C ARG A 127 9.29 -0.53 -18.68
N HIS A 128 9.78 -1.78 -18.73
CA HIS A 128 9.00 -2.90 -19.24
C HIS A 128 7.85 -3.28 -18.31
N LEU A 129 8.08 -3.24 -16.99
CA LEU A 129 7.01 -3.37 -15.99
C LEU A 129 5.97 -2.26 -16.23
N ARG A 130 6.42 -1.01 -16.34
CA ARG A 130 5.53 0.14 -16.54
C ARG A 130 4.68 -0.02 -17.80
N TYR A 131 5.28 -0.38 -18.94
CA TYR A 131 4.52 -0.59 -20.17
C TYR A 131 3.53 -1.77 -20.08
N ALA A 132 3.90 -2.85 -19.39
CA ALA A 132 2.99 -3.97 -19.18
C ALA A 132 1.78 -3.58 -18.31
N VAL A 133 2.00 -2.79 -17.26
CA VAL A 133 0.91 -2.25 -16.41
C VAL A 133 0.05 -1.25 -17.19
N ILE A 134 0.65 -0.34 -17.98
CA ILE A 134 -0.11 0.59 -18.84
C ILE A 134 -1.05 -0.16 -19.79
N ALA A 135 -0.57 -1.23 -20.42
CA ALA A 135 -1.40 -2.03 -21.33
C ALA A 135 -2.61 -2.66 -20.60
N GLN A 136 -2.38 -3.26 -19.42
CA GLN A 136 -3.46 -3.85 -18.62
C GLN A 136 -4.47 -2.81 -18.13
N VAL A 137 -3.98 -1.64 -17.70
CA VAL A 137 -4.83 -0.52 -17.27
C VAL A 137 -5.67 0.01 -18.42
N HIS A 138 -5.07 0.20 -19.60
CA HIS A 138 -5.78 0.64 -20.80
C HIS A 138 -6.92 -0.33 -21.17
N ASP A 139 -6.63 -1.63 -21.22
CA ASP A 139 -7.61 -2.64 -21.58
C ASP A 139 -8.77 -2.70 -20.56
N TYR A 140 -8.44 -2.58 -19.27
CA TYR A 140 -9.44 -2.49 -18.19
C TYR A 140 -10.33 -1.25 -18.35
N LEU A 141 -9.75 -0.07 -18.53
CA LEU A 141 -10.49 1.19 -18.64
C LEU A 141 -11.41 1.22 -19.86
N LEU A 142 -11.02 0.59 -20.98
CA LEU A 142 -11.88 0.43 -22.15
C LEU A 142 -13.06 -0.53 -21.90
N SER A 143 -12.85 -1.57 -21.09
CA SER A 143 -13.91 -2.55 -20.78
C SER A 143 -14.95 -2.04 -19.77
N SER A 144 -14.59 -1.01 -19.00
CA SER A 144 -15.39 -0.41 -17.93
C SER A 144 -16.15 0.86 -18.35
N GLN A 145 -16.22 1.13 -19.66
CA GLN A 145 -16.98 2.25 -20.27
C GLN A 145 -18.36 1.85 -20.77
#